data_AF-A0A7J4S275-F1
#
_entry.id   AF-A0A7J4S275-F1
#
_cell.length_a   1.000
_cell.length_b   1.000
_cell.length_c   1.000
_cell.angle_alpha   90.00
_cell.angle_beta   90.00
_cell.angle_gamma   90.00
#
_symmetry.space_group_name_H-M   'P 1'
#
loop_
_entity.id
_entity.type
_entity.pdbx_description
1 polymer ?
#
loop_
_entity_poly.entity_id
_entity_poly.type
_entity_poly.pdbx_seq_one_letter_code
_entity_poly.pdbx_strand_id
1 'polypeptide(L)'
;MEDMHGFQLVINFLVFPPFFLSGALFPLSGAPVPIRVASLLNPLTYGVDALRLLFLGTSSFSLAFDLAVLSTFFVATTFAAAELFKRIEN
;
A
#
# COMPACT_ATOMS: atom_id res chain seq x y z
N MET A 1 -20.63 10.64 -21.47
CA MET A 1 -19.66 9.57 -21.16
C MET A 1 -18.70 10.18 -20.17
N GLU A 2 -18.82 9.85 -18.89
CA GLU A 2 -17.72 10.10 -17.96
C GLU A 2 -16.49 9.44 -18.59
N ASP A 3 -15.47 10.25 -18.88
CA ASP A 3 -14.39 9.88 -19.77
C ASP A 3 -13.62 8.70 -19.16
N MET A 4 -13.94 7.48 -19.60
CA MET A 4 -13.31 6.23 -19.14
C MET A 4 -11.78 6.29 -19.26
N HIS A 5 -11.27 7.10 -20.20
CA HIS A 5 -9.84 7.38 -20.34
C HIS A 5 -9.28 8.18 -19.15
N GLY A 6 -10.01 9.19 -18.67
CA GLY A 6 -9.64 9.95 -17.46
C GLY A 6 -9.65 9.08 -16.20
N PHE A 7 -10.64 8.21 -16.05
CA PHE A 7 -10.71 7.27 -14.92
C PHE A 7 -9.49 6.33 -14.89
N GLN A 8 -9.11 5.77 -16.03
CA GLN A 8 -7.94 4.89 -16.11
C GLN A 8 -6.63 5.63 -15.78
N LEU A 9 -6.48 6.88 -16.20
CA LEU A 9 -5.33 7.71 -15.81
C LEU A 9 -5.29 7.96 -14.30
N VAL A 10 -6.42 8.27 -13.67
CA VAL A 10 -6.52 8.46 -12.22
C VAL A 10 -6.14 7.18 -11.48
N ILE A 11 -6.68 6.04 -11.87
CA ILE A 11 -6.34 4.74 -11.25
C ILE A 11 -4.85 4.44 -11.39
N ASN A 12 -4.28 4.62 -12.58
CA ASN A 12 -2.83 4.42 -12.78
C ASN A 12 -2.00 5.34 -11.89
N PHE A 13 -2.37 6.62 -11.78
CA PHE A 13 -1.70 7.56 -10.88
C PHE A 13 -1.89 7.21 -9.40
N LEU A 14 -2.97 6.52 -9.03
CA LEU A 14 -3.20 6.08 -7.66
C LEU A 14 -2.42 4.80 -7.31
N VAL A 15 -2.18 3.94 -8.30
CA VAL A 15 -1.52 2.63 -8.10
C VAL A 15 -0.01 2.71 -8.26
N PHE A 16 0.48 3.37 -9.30
CA PHE A 16 1.91 3.37 -9.63
C PHE A 16 2.79 4.02 -8.56
N PRO A 17 2.52 5.24 -8.06
CA PRO A 17 3.39 5.89 -7.09
C PRO A 17 3.53 5.10 -5.78
N PRO A 18 2.44 4.59 -5.14
CA PRO A 18 2.58 3.70 -4.00
C PRO A 18 3.32 2.40 -4.34
N PHE A 19 3.14 1.84 -5.54
CA PHE A 19 3.88 0.65 -5.94
C PHE A 19 5.39 0.91 -6.01
N PHE A 20 5.82 2.04 -6.57
CA PHE A 20 7.23 2.47 -6.58
C PHE A 20 7.77 2.70 -5.15
N LEU A 21 6.97 3.32 -4.28
CA LEU A 21 7.35 3.60 -2.90
C LEU A 21 7.35 2.36 -1.98
N SER A 22 6.69 1.27 -2.37
CA SER A 22 6.58 0.05 -1.54
C SER A 22 7.88 -0.71 -1.34
N GLY A 23 8.92 -0.38 -2.10
CA GLY A 23 10.17 -1.14 -2.10
C GLY A 23 10.12 -2.43 -2.92
N ALA A 24 9.07 -2.65 -3.72
CA ALA A 24 8.95 -3.79 -4.63
C ALA A 24 9.90 -3.69 -5.84
N LEU A 25 9.97 -2.50 -6.45
CA LEU A 25 10.80 -2.25 -7.63
C LEU A 25 12.22 -1.80 -7.28
N PHE A 26 12.37 -1.01 -6.21
CA PHE A 26 13.65 -0.47 -5.76
C PHE A 26 13.84 -0.73 -4.27
N PRO A 27 15.01 -1.24 -3.83
CA PRO A 27 15.24 -1.50 -2.42
C PRO A 27 15.25 -0.21 -1.58
N LEU A 28 14.58 -0.23 -0.43
CA LEU A 28 14.48 0.92 0.47
C LEU A 28 15.74 1.16 1.33
N SER A 29 16.69 0.22 1.35
CA SER A 29 17.91 0.28 2.17
C SER A 29 18.84 1.43 1.79
N GLY A 30 18.86 1.83 0.53
CA GLY A 30 19.67 2.95 0.01
C GLY A 30 18.87 4.24 -0.24
N ALA A 31 17.59 4.29 0.12
CA ALA A 31 16.73 5.41 -0.23
C ALA A 31 16.93 6.62 0.71
N PRO A 32 16.82 7.86 0.21
CA PRO A 32 16.79 9.07 1.03
C PRO A 32 15.72 9.01 2.13
N VAL A 33 16.00 9.66 3.27
CA VAL A 33 15.10 9.67 4.45
C VAL A 33 13.65 10.01 4.10
N PRO A 34 13.32 11.02 3.26
CA PRO A 34 11.94 11.33 2.92
C PRO A 34 11.21 10.15 2.26
N ILE A 35 11.89 9.41 1.39
CA ILE A 35 11.30 8.25 0.68
C ILE A 35 11.05 7.11 1.67
N ARG A 36 11.99 6.89 2.60
CA ARG A 36 11.81 5.89 3.67
C ARG A 36 10.64 6.22 4.58
N VAL A 37 10.43 7.50 4.90
CA VAL A 37 9.27 7.92 5.72
C VAL A 37 7.97 7.73 4.93
N ALA A 38 7.94 8.11 3.65
CA ALA A 38 6.77 7.92 2.80
C ALA A 38 6.40 6.44 2.62
N SER A 39 7.40 5.55 2.51
CA SER A 39 7.15 4.11 2.38
C SER A 39 6.58 3.48 3.65
N LEU A 40 6.90 4.00 4.84
CA LEU A 40 6.29 3.54 6.10
C LEU A 40 4.79 3.84 6.18
N LEU A 41 4.31 4.88 5.51
CA LEU A 41 2.87 5.18 5.42
C LEU A 41 2.15 4.30 4.40
N ASN A 42 2.90 3.61 3.54
CA ASN A 42 2.35 2.80 2.48
C ASN A 42 2.14 1.35 2.94
N PRO A 43 0.89 0.86 3.03
CA PRO A 43 0.60 -0.50 3.46
C PRO A 43 1.20 -1.56 2.53
N LEU A 44 1.40 -1.26 1.24
CA LEU A 44 2.05 -2.19 0.32
C LEU A 44 3.48 -2.53 0.73
N THR A 45 4.19 -1.62 1.42
CA THR A 45 5.56 -1.85 1.89
C THR A 45 5.65 -3.10 2.77
N TYR A 46 4.68 -3.27 3.67
CA TYR A 46 4.60 -4.40 4.60
C TYR A 46 4.23 -5.71 3.88
N GLY A 47 3.37 -5.64 2.86
CA GLY A 47 3.07 -6.79 2.01
C GLY A 47 4.29 -7.29 1.25
N VAL A 48 5.06 -6.37 0.67
CA VAL A 48 6.30 -6.70 -0.05
C VAL A 48 7.35 -7.25 0.92
N ASP A 49 7.48 -6.69 2.13
CA ASP A 49 8.44 -7.18 3.13
C ASP A 49 8.09 -8.58 3.66
N ALA A 50 6.81 -8.86 3.93
CA ALA A 50 6.35 -10.20 4.31
C ALA A 50 6.65 -11.23 3.21
N LEU A 51 6.39 -10.90 1.94
CA LEU A 51 6.73 -11.79 0.81
C LEU A 51 8.25 -11.99 0.69
N ARG A 52 9.04 -10.93 0.90
CA ARG A 52 10.49 -11.01 0.90
C ARG A 52 11.00 -11.95 1.99
N LEU A 53 10.40 -11.90 3.18
CA LEU A 53 10.72 -12.81 4.28
C LEU A 53 10.42 -14.27 3.89
N LEU A 54 9.23 -14.52 3.35
CA LEU A 54 8.77 -15.86 3.02
C LEU A 54 9.57 -16.51 1.87
N PHE A 55 9.95 -15.74 0.86
CA PHE A 55 10.64 -16.28 -0.31
C PHE A 55 12.17 -16.19 -0.23
N LEU A 56 12.70 -15.14 0.39
CA LEU A 56 14.15 -14.85 0.41
C LEU A 56 14.77 -14.96 1.79
N GLY A 57 13.97 -15.22 2.84
CA GLY A 57 14.46 -15.34 4.22
C GLY A 57 15.00 -14.03 4.81
N THR A 58 14.73 -12.89 4.17
CA THR A 58 15.23 -11.58 4.59
C THR A 58 14.07 -10.60 4.70
N SER A 59 14.04 -9.82 5.78
CA SER A 59 13.00 -8.82 6.02
C SER A 59 13.54 -7.63 6.79
N SER A 60 12.85 -6.51 6.68
CA SER A 60 13.12 -5.30 7.45
C SER A 60 12.32 -5.28 8.76
N PHE A 61 11.14 -5.92 8.74
CA PHE A 61 10.21 -6.02 9.86
C PHE A 61 9.95 -7.49 10.23
N SER A 62 9.28 -7.72 11.36
CA SER A 62 8.83 -9.06 11.71
C SER A 62 7.55 -9.40 10.95
N LEU A 63 7.38 -10.67 10.56
CA LEU A 63 6.17 -11.13 9.86
C LEU A 63 4.88 -10.76 10.59
N ALA A 64 4.90 -10.87 11.92
CA ALA A 64 3.75 -10.53 12.76
C ALA A 64 3.40 -9.04 12.68
N PHE A 65 4.41 -8.15 12.61
CA PHE A 65 4.19 -6.72 12.45
C PHE A 65 3.60 -6.40 11.08
N ASP A 66 4.16 -6.99 10.01
CA ASP A 66 3.64 -6.80 8.65
C ASP A 66 2.18 -7.22 8.56
N LEU A 67 1.84 -8.40 9.07
CA LEU A 67 0.48 -8.91 9.07
C LEU A 67 -0.47 -8.06 9.93
N ALA A 68 -0.01 -7.54 11.07
CA ALA A 68 -0.80 -6.66 11.91
C ALA A 68 -1.14 -5.34 11.20
N VAL A 69 -0.17 -4.73 10.51
CA VAL A 69 -0.38 -3.51 9.73
C VAL A 69 -1.34 -3.77 8.57
N LEU A 70 -1.13 -4.85 7.81
CA LEU A 70 -1.99 -5.22 6.69
C LEU A 70 -3.43 -5.52 7.14
N SER A 71 -3.60 -6.25 8.24
CA SER A 71 -4.93 -6.57 8.79
C SER A 71 -5.64 -5.30 9.27
N THR A 72 -4.92 -4.40 9.95
CA THR A 72 -5.46 -3.12 10.40
C THR A 72 -5.89 -2.26 9.22
N PHE A 73 -5.06 -2.17 8.18
CA PHE A 73 -5.37 -1.43 6.96
C PHE A 73 -6.58 -2.01 6.22
N PHE A 74 -6.67 -3.34 6.13
CA PHE A 74 -7.82 -4.03 5.54
C PHE A 74 -9.11 -3.69 6.28
N VAL A 75 -9.14 -3.86 7.61
CA VAL A 75 -10.33 -3.53 8.42
C VAL A 75 -10.69 -2.05 8.31
N ALA A 76 -9.70 -1.15 8.37
CA ALA A 76 -9.92 0.29 8.28
C ALA A 76 -10.52 0.71 6.93
N THR A 77 -9.99 0.17 5.82
CA THR A 77 -10.49 0.49 4.48
C THR A 77 -11.86 -0.12 4.20
N THR A 78 -12.11 -1.36 4.65
CA THR A 78 -13.46 -1.96 4.58
C THR A 78 -14.48 -1.14 5.35
N PHE A 79 -14.14 -0.70 6.56
CA PHE A 79 -15.04 0.14 7.35
C PHE A 79 -15.28 1.51 6.70
N ALA A 80 -14.22 2.16 6.22
CA ALA A 80 -14.33 3.43 5.50
C ALA A 80 -15.19 3.30 4.23
N ALA A 81 -15.01 2.22 3.47
CA ALA A 81 -15.83 1.92 2.29
C ALA A 81 -17.30 1.73 2.66
N ALA A 82 -17.59 0.97 3.72
CA ALA A 82 -18.96 0.76 4.21
C ALA A 82 -19.63 2.07 4.63
N GLU A 83 -18.93 2.95 5.36
CA GLU A 83 -19.46 4.25 5.78
C GLU A 83 -19.62 5.22 4.61
N LEU A 84 -18.69 5.24 3.65
CA LEU A 84 -18.81 6.09 2.47
C LEU A 84 -19.97 5.65 1.58
N PHE A 85 -20.20 4.34 1.43
CA PHE A 85 -21.29 3.80 0.63
C PHE A 85 -22.66 4.15 1.23
N LYS A 86 -22.82 4.03 2.56
CA LYS A 86 -24.03 4.47 3.26
C LYS A 86 -24.35 5.95 3.02
N ARG A 87 -23.34 6.82 2.89
CA ARG A 87 -23.55 8.25 2.62
C ARG A 87 -24.07 8.54 1.21
N ILE A 88 -23.81 7.64 0.25
CA ILE A 88 -24.28 7.79 -1.14
C ILE A 88 -25.74 7.31 -1.26
N GLU A 89 -26.16 6.37 -0.42
CA GLU A 89 -27.50 5.79 -0.43
C GLU A 89 -28.55 6.60 0.38
N ASN A 90 -28.13 7.58 1.20
CA ASN A 90 -29.01 8.47 1.97
C ASN A 90 -29.25 9.82 1.29
#